data_AF-A0A941KVS7-F1
#
_entry.id   AF-A0A941KVS7-F1
#
_cell.length_a   1.000
_cell.length_b   1.000
_cell.length_c   1.000
_cell.angle_alpha   90.00
_cell.angle_beta   90.00
_cell.angle_gamma   90.00
#
_symmetry.space_group_name_H-M   'P 1'
#
loop_
_entity.id
_entity.type
_entity.pdbx_description
1 polymer ?
#
loop_
_entity_poly.entity_id
_entity_poly.type
_entity_poly.pdbx_seq_one_letter_code
_entity_poly.pdbx_strand_id
1 'polypeptide(L)'
;MKLIVMMIALLIIGLLTIKQMAPDPEAPAGSVDLNALNSAPDTPKVPVRANGVKQFGKDMSDYIQSEAAKRAAALEEAQKQ
;
A
#
# COMPACT_ATOMS: atom_id res chain seq x y z
N MET A 1 43.39 -18.89 -8.19
CA MET A 1 42.20 -18.79 -9.09
C MET A 1 40.88 -18.84 -8.33
N LYS A 2 40.62 -19.83 -7.46
CA LYS A 2 39.35 -19.96 -6.71
C LYS A 2 38.96 -18.73 -5.87
N LEU A 3 39.92 -18.09 -5.19
CA LEU A 3 39.66 -16.86 -4.40
C LEU A 3 39.26 -15.65 -5.27
N ILE A 4 39.90 -15.50 -6.43
CA ILE A 4 39.61 -14.41 -7.36
C ILE A 4 38.19 -14.58 -7.94
N VAL A 5 37.82 -15.81 -8.31
CA VAL A 5 36.47 -16.14 -8.77
C VAL A 5 35.43 -15.85 -7.69
N MET A 6 35.74 -16.13 -6.42
CA MET A 6 34.82 -15.87 -5.32
C MET A 6 34.62 -14.36 -5.06
N MET A 7 35.70 -13.56 -5.16
CA MET A 7 35.61 -12.11 -5.08
C MET A 7 34.73 -11.53 -6.20
N ILE A 8 34.92 -12.01 -7.44
CA ILE A 8 34.12 -11.56 -8.58
C ILE A 8 32.64 -11.93 -8.38
N ALA A 9 32.35 -13.13 -7.87
CA ALA A 9 30.98 -13.56 -7.58
C ALA A 9 30.29 -12.66 -6.54
N LEU A 10 30.98 -12.33 -5.45
CA LEU A 10 30.47 -11.40 -4.43
C LEU A 10 30.22 -10.00 -5.00
N LEU A 11 31.10 -9.53 -5.89
CA LEU A 11 30.99 -8.22 -6.53
C LEU A 11 29.77 -8.16 -7.45
N ILE A 12 29.52 -9.21 -8.24
CA ILE A 12 28.34 -9.30 -9.12
C ILE A 12 27.04 -9.31 -8.30
N ILE A 13 26.98 -10.10 -7.23
CA ILE A 13 25.78 -10.17 -6.36
C ILE A 13 25.54 -8.82 -5.68
N GLY A 14 26.59 -8.18 -5.15
CA GLY A 14 26.49 -6.86 -4.52
C GLY A 14 25.98 -5.78 -5.48
N LEU A 15 26.49 -5.76 -6.72
CA LEU A 15 26.02 -4.82 -7.75
C LEU A 15 24.57 -5.10 -8.18
N LEU A 16 24.17 -6.37 -8.27
CA LEU A 16 22.79 -6.76 -8.56
C LEU A 16 21.81 -6.28 -7.49
N THR A 17 22.16 -6.43 -6.22
CA THR A 17 21.33 -5.94 -5.10
C THR A 17 21.21 -4.42 -5.12
N ILE A 18 22.30 -3.69 -5.36
CA ILE A 18 22.27 -2.22 -5.46
C ILE A 18 21.39 -1.79 -6.64
N LYS A 19 21.46 -2.48 -7.77
CA LYS A 19 20.63 -2.17 -8.96
C LYS A 19 19.14 -2.46 -8.74
N GLN A 20 18.78 -3.41 -7.86
CA GLN A 20 17.39 -3.66 -7.47
C GLN A 20 16.87 -2.64 -6.44
N MET A 21 17.74 -2.00 -5.67
CA MET A 21 17.37 -1.00 -4.66
C MET A 21 17.53 0.44 -5.12
N ALA A 22 18.22 0.69 -6.23
CA ALA A 22 18.17 1.97 -6.92
C ALA A 22 16.77 2.11 -7.55
N PRO A 23 15.92 3.02 -7.06
CA PRO A 23 14.70 3.36 -7.77
C PRO A 23 15.12 3.97 -9.11
N ASP A 24 14.45 3.59 -10.20
CA ASP A 24 14.62 4.22 -11.51
C ASP A 24 14.71 5.75 -11.36
N PRO A 25 15.79 6.39 -11.85
CA PRO A 25 15.90 7.85 -11.83
C PRO A 25 14.95 8.53 -12.82
N GLU A 26 14.08 7.78 -13.49
CA GLU A 26 13.08 8.29 -14.44
C GLU A 26 11.64 7.81 -14.13
N ALA A 27 11.30 7.63 -12.85
CA ALA A 27 9.89 7.79 -12.50
C ALA A 27 9.60 9.30 -12.52
N PRO A 28 8.86 9.85 -13.52
CA PRO A 28 8.29 11.18 -13.33
C PRO A 28 7.53 11.09 -12.02
N ALA A 29 7.82 12.00 -11.08
CA ALA A 29 7.18 12.09 -9.78
C ALA A 29 5.71 11.74 -9.99
N GLY A 30 5.34 10.52 -9.57
CA GLY A 30 4.12 9.89 -10.04
C GLY A 30 3.03 10.91 -9.87
N SER A 31 2.45 11.36 -10.98
CA SER A 31 1.17 12.04 -10.93
C SER A 31 0.32 11.10 -10.12
N VAL A 32 0.04 11.46 -8.87
CA VAL A 32 -0.84 10.69 -8.01
C VAL A 32 -2.09 10.58 -8.83
N ASP A 33 -2.29 9.40 -9.42
CA ASP A 33 -3.38 9.17 -10.30
C ASP A 33 -4.61 9.23 -9.38
N LEU A 34 -5.27 10.39 -9.39
CA LEU A 34 -6.47 10.62 -8.57
C LEU A 34 -7.58 9.61 -8.93
N ASN A 35 -7.43 8.88 -10.05
CA ASN A 35 -8.29 7.79 -10.47
C ASN A 35 -7.96 6.48 -9.73
N ALA A 36 -6.69 6.19 -9.43
CA ALA A 36 -6.31 5.10 -8.52
C ALA A 36 -6.80 5.32 -7.08
N LEU A 37 -6.95 6.58 -6.65
CA LEU A 37 -7.58 6.92 -5.36
C LEU A 37 -9.10 6.72 -5.36
N ASN A 38 -9.75 6.70 -6.53
CA ASN A 38 -11.16 6.30 -6.67
C ASN A 38 -11.33 4.77 -6.78
N SER A 39 -10.24 4.00 -6.80
CA SER A 39 -10.25 2.54 -6.91
C SER A 39 -10.15 1.82 -5.56
N ALA A 40 -10.09 2.56 -4.43
CA ALA A 40 -10.33 2.01 -3.11
C ALA A 40 -11.86 1.94 -2.90
N PRO A 41 -12.51 0.77 -3.02
CA PRO A 41 -13.96 0.73 -3.28
C PRO A 41 -14.83 1.17 -2.10
N ASP A 42 -14.29 1.28 -0.88
CA ASP A 42 -15.10 1.34 0.33
C ASP A 42 -14.71 2.45 1.31
N THR A 43 -13.58 3.13 1.13
CA THR A 43 -13.12 4.12 2.11
C THR A 43 -13.71 5.50 1.84
N PRO A 44 -14.41 6.12 2.82
CA PRO A 44 -15.01 7.44 2.63
C PRO A 44 -13.94 8.49 2.34
N LYS A 45 -14.16 9.28 1.28
CA LYS A 45 -13.21 10.29 0.80
C LYS A 45 -13.25 11.54 1.68
N VAL A 46 -12.07 12.00 2.12
CA VAL A 46 -11.97 13.21 2.95
C VAL A 46 -12.36 14.46 2.15
N PRO A 47 -13.35 15.24 2.60
CA PRO A 47 -13.78 16.45 1.92
C PRO A 47 -12.75 17.56 2.09
N VAL A 48 -12.41 18.21 1.00
CA VAL A 48 -11.51 19.39 0.98
C VAL A 48 -12.25 20.70 1.28
N ARG A 49 -13.59 20.66 1.32
CA ARG A 49 -14.46 21.82 1.60
C ARG A 49 -15.16 21.64 2.94
N ALA A 50 -15.27 22.72 3.71
CA ALA A 50 -15.86 22.71 5.05
C ALA A 50 -17.31 22.21 5.10
N ASN A 51 -18.09 22.43 4.05
CA ASN A 51 -19.47 21.96 3.95
C ASN A 51 -19.60 20.42 3.85
N GLY A 52 -18.55 19.71 3.45
CA GLY A 52 -18.54 18.25 3.32
C GLY A 52 -18.24 17.51 4.63
N VAL A 53 -17.72 18.20 5.66
CA VAL A 53 -17.23 17.56 6.90
C VAL A 53 -18.36 16.85 7.66
N LYS A 54 -19.56 17.44 7.66
CA LYS A 54 -20.73 16.86 8.35
C LYS A 54 -21.17 15.53 7.71
N GLN A 55 -21.11 15.45 6.38
CA GLN A 55 -21.47 14.24 5.65
C GLN A 55 -20.39 13.16 5.82
N PHE A 56 -19.12 13.55 5.68
CA PHE A 56 -17.99 12.68 5.92
C PHE A 56 -18.00 12.02 7.31
N GLY A 57 -18.38 12.77 8.36
CA GLY A 57 -18.50 12.20 9.69
C GLY A 57 -19.54 11.07 9.80
N LYS A 58 -20.65 11.16 9.06
CA LYS A 58 -21.65 10.08 8.96
C LYS A 58 -21.08 8.89 8.18
N ASP A 59 -20.55 9.16 6.99
CA ASP A 59 -20.00 8.12 6.12
C ASP A 59 -18.86 7.34 6.81
N MET A 60 -18.05 8.02 7.63
CA MET A 60 -16.98 7.41 8.42
C MET A 60 -17.52 6.54 9.57
N SER A 61 -18.58 6.98 10.24
CA SER A 61 -19.23 6.20 11.30
C SER A 61 -19.79 4.89 10.75
N ASP A 62 -20.48 4.96 9.61
CA ASP A 62 -21.07 3.80 8.95
C ASP A 62 -19.98 2.84 8.43
N TYR A 63 -18.89 3.39 7.88
CA TYR A 63 -17.73 2.62 7.44
C TYR A 63 -17.08 1.85 8.60
N ILE A 64 -16.83 2.50 9.74
CA ILE A 64 -16.23 1.85 10.92
C ILE A 64 -17.13 0.73 11.44
N GLN A 65 -18.44 0.94 11.47
CA GLN A 65 -19.39 -0.07 11.92
C GLN A 65 -19.42 -1.28 11.00
N SER A 66 -19.41 -1.05 9.68
CA SER A 66 -19.34 -2.10 8.65
C SER A 66 -18.04 -2.91 8.75
N GLU A 67 -16.89 -2.24 8.86
CA GLU A 67 -15.59 -2.91 8.97
C GLU A 67 -15.45 -3.69 10.29
N ALA A 68 -15.96 -3.17 11.40
CA ALA A 68 -15.98 -3.89 12.67
C ALA A 68 -16.81 -5.18 12.57
N ALA A 69 -17.97 -5.13 11.91
CA ALA A 69 -18.81 -6.29 11.68
C ALA A 69 -18.14 -7.33 10.76
N LYS A 70 -17.52 -6.89 9.65
CA LYS A 70 -16.76 -7.77 8.75
C LYS A 70 -15.61 -8.46 9.47
N ARG A 71 -14.86 -7.73 10.30
CA ARG A 71 -13.75 -8.29 11.09
C ARG A 71 -14.24 -9.29 12.14
N ALA A 72 -15.35 -9.01 12.80
CA ALA A 72 -15.95 -9.94 13.75
C ALA A 72 -16.38 -11.24 13.06
N ALA A 73 -17.04 -11.15 11.90
CA ALA A 73 -17.43 -12.31 11.10
C ALA A 73 -16.21 -13.13 10.66
N ALA A 74 -15.17 -12.49 10.11
CA ALA A 74 -13.95 -13.15 9.67
C ALA A 74 -13.20 -13.86 10.82
N LEU A 75 -13.21 -13.28 12.02
CA LEU A 75 -12.62 -13.92 13.21
C LEU A 75 -13.45 -15.11 13.69
N GLU A 76 -14.78 -15.05 13.62
CA GLU A 76 -15.65 -16.16 13.98
C GLU A 76 -15.53 -17.33 13.00
N GLU A 77 -15.38 -17.04 11.71
CA GLU A 77 -15.08 -18.04 10.68
C GLU A 77 -13.70 -18.68 10.88
N ALA A 78 -12.68 -17.88 11.26
CA ALA A 78 -11.34 -18.37 11.55
C ALA A 78 -11.25 -19.20 12.84
N GLN A 79 -12.14 -18.97 13.81
CA GLN A 79 -12.24 -19.78 15.04
C GLN A 79 -13.07 -21.06 14.89
N LYS A 80 -13.90 -21.14 13.84
CA LYS A 80 -14.70 -22.34 13.52
C LYS A 80 -13.95 -23.38 12.69
N GLN A 81 -12.75 -23.06 12.19
CA GLN A 81 -11.82 -24.00 11.56
C GLN A 81 -10.80 -24.52 12.58
#